data_AF-A0A952D7K5-F1
#
_entry.id   AF-A0A952D7K5-F1
#
_cell.length_a   1.000
_cell.length_b   1.000
_cell.length_c   1.000
_cell.angle_alpha   90.00
_cell.angle_beta   90.00
_cell.angle_gamma   90.00
#
_symmetry.space_group_name_H-M   'P 1'
#
loop_
_entity.id
_entity.type
_entity.pdbx_description
1 polymer ?
#
loop_
_entity_poly.entity_id
_entity_poly.type
_entity_poly.pdbx_seq_one_letter_code
_entity_poly.pdbx_strand_id
1 'polypeptide(L)'
;MTRRAARRAPEARGLLSQPARAAARAVARLRLERAVEKAAPLVLPTAGDAAATIGNEEVHDFRVALRRLRSWIRATRGILHDTIPRRDRADLRRLARCAGAARDAQVEWLWLTKPGEPFSAPAARAAAWLADHRRAIYAAERRQLQRRTAERWSDLATSVAAALADASDEGNESLGEHLAPVLLKQLGIAQAALDRFEHRTQVKLIHQARIEVKRLRYVVEAVDAGTPAGRRALKFLRLLQDSLGELHDAHVITLQLDPLLVPHRGRRRPAGRPALRDLRALRAAVRRRELAAFREAMDLMVSPMADAAWSTLARVPLALRRHRARRVAQRPTVVGVAAE
;
A
#
# COMPACT_ATOMS: atom_id res chain seq x y z
N MET A 1 -9.64 -18.75 21.44
CA MET A 1 -9.55 -17.92 20.21
C MET A 1 -8.20 -18.18 19.55
N THR A 2 -8.17 -18.76 18.35
CA THR A 2 -6.93 -19.20 17.66
C THR A 2 -6.06 -18.00 17.24
N ARG A 3 -4.72 -18.13 17.30
CA ARG A 3 -3.70 -17.10 16.91
C ARG A 3 -3.95 -16.45 15.54
N ARG A 4 -4.73 -17.11 14.66
CA ARG A 4 -5.12 -16.60 13.33
C ARG A 4 -6.21 -15.53 13.38
N ALA A 5 -7.09 -15.53 14.39
CA ALA A 5 -8.14 -14.52 14.58
C ALA A 5 -7.58 -13.20 15.14
N ALA A 6 -6.55 -13.27 15.99
CA ALA A 6 -5.85 -12.09 16.52
C ALA A 6 -5.10 -11.30 15.43
N ARG A 7 -4.63 -11.95 14.36
CA ARG A 7 -3.98 -11.29 13.21
C ARG A 7 -4.91 -10.39 12.37
N ARG A 8 -6.24 -10.47 12.56
CA ARG A 8 -7.25 -9.75 11.73
C ARG A 8 -8.04 -8.66 12.45
N ALA A 9 -7.87 -8.49 13.77
CA ALA A 9 -8.50 -7.36 14.46
C ALA A 9 -7.86 -6.04 13.99
N PRO A 10 -8.62 -4.94 13.86
CA PRO A 10 -8.04 -3.65 13.51
C PRO A 10 -7.07 -3.24 14.62
N GLU A 11 -5.83 -2.94 14.26
CA GLU A 11 -4.74 -2.65 15.20
C GLU A 11 -5.09 -1.52 16.17
N ALA A 12 -5.92 -0.56 15.75
CA ALA A 12 -6.31 0.58 16.58
C ALA A 12 -7.62 0.38 17.36
N ARG A 13 -8.43 -0.66 17.10
CA ARG A 13 -9.82 -0.76 17.61
C ARG A 13 -9.92 -0.69 19.14
N GLY A 14 -8.99 -1.32 19.85
CA GLY A 14 -8.91 -1.29 21.32
C GLY A 14 -8.25 -0.03 21.89
N LEU A 15 -7.71 0.83 21.02
CA LEU A 15 -6.94 2.01 21.38
C LEU A 15 -7.67 3.32 21.01
N LEU A 16 -8.83 3.25 20.34
CA LEU A 16 -9.56 4.43 19.85
C LEU A 16 -9.99 5.39 20.96
N SER A 17 -10.27 4.88 22.16
CA SER A 17 -10.68 5.67 23.33
C SER A 17 -9.51 6.06 24.25
N GLN A 18 -8.28 5.65 23.92
CA GLN A 18 -7.08 6.01 24.68
C GLN A 18 -6.53 7.37 24.21
N PRO A 19 -5.68 8.04 25.03
CA PRO A 19 -5.01 9.27 24.64
C PRO A 19 -4.34 9.14 23.26
N ALA A 20 -4.60 10.10 22.38
CA ALA A 20 -4.30 9.99 20.95
C ALA A 20 -2.83 9.67 20.69
N ARG A 21 -1.92 10.35 21.39
CA ARG A 21 -0.47 10.17 21.20
C ARG A 21 0.01 8.80 21.67
N ALA A 22 -0.36 8.37 22.87
CA ALA A 22 -0.01 7.06 23.41
C ALA A 22 -0.53 5.93 22.51
N ALA A 23 -1.80 6.00 22.11
CA ALA A 23 -2.43 5.05 21.21
C ALA A 23 -1.76 5.03 19.82
N ALA A 24 -1.40 6.20 19.27
CA ALA A 24 -0.69 6.30 18.00
C ALA A 24 0.72 5.69 18.06
N ARG A 25 1.45 5.90 19.16
CA ARG A 25 2.76 5.26 19.40
C ARG A 25 2.61 3.73 19.48
N ALA A 26 1.61 3.22 20.19
CA ALA A 26 1.35 1.78 20.32
C ALA A 26 1.10 1.10 18.95
N VAL A 27 0.25 1.68 18.10
CA VAL A 27 0.02 1.15 16.73
C VAL A 27 1.28 1.26 15.87
N ALA A 28 2.06 2.35 16.00
CA ALA A 28 3.30 2.52 15.28
C ALA A 28 4.33 1.44 15.66
N ARG A 29 4.45 1.10 16.94
CA ARG A 29 5.30 0.02 17.46
C ARG A 29 4.92 -1.33 16.88
N LEU A 30 3.64 -1.69 16.92
CA LEU A 30 3.15 -2.95 16.34
C LEU A 30 3.49 -3.05 14.84
N ARG A 31 3.36 -1.95 14.09
CA ARG A 31 3.72 -1.91 12.67
C ARG A 31 5.22 -1.96 12.43
N LEU A 32 6.03 -1.40 13.33
CA LEU A 32 7.48 -1.49 13.30
C LEU A 32 7.93 -2.93 13.57
N GLU A 33 7.40 -3.58 14.60
CA GLU A 33 7.67 -4.99 14.92
C GLU A 33 7.38 -5.90 13.70
N ARG A 34 6.24 -5.68 13.03
CA ARG A 34 5.93 -6.38 11.76
C ARG A 34 6.93 -6.07 10.65
N ALA A 35 7.40 -4.82 10.54
CA ALA A 35 8.40 -4.48 9.56
C ALA A 35 9.75 -5.15 9.86
N VAL A 36 10.11 -5.31 11.14
CA VAL A 36 11.30 -6.04 11.59
C VAL A 36 11.16 -7.52 11.24
N GLU A 37 10.03 -8.15 11.57
CA GLU A 37 9.73 -9.55 11.19
C GLU A 37 9.88 -9.76 9.67
N LYS A 38 9.32 -8.85 8.86
CA LYS A 38 9.35 -8.97 7.39
C LYS A 38 10.68 -8.57 6.76
N ALA A 39 11.56 -7.88 7.46
CA ALA A 39 12.89 -7.57 6.99
C ALA A 39 13.85 -8.76 7.14
N ALA A 40 13.64 -9.62 8.15
CA ALA A 40 14.59 -10.68 8.48
C ALA A 40 14.94 -11.60 7.29
N PRO A 41 13.98 -12.08 6.46
CA PRO A 41 14.31 -12.89 5.29
C PRO A 41 15.14 -12.17 4.22
N LEU A 42 15.05 -10.84 4.14
CA LEU A 42 15.80 -10.04 3.15
C LEU A 42 17.28 -9.92 3.49
N VAL A 43 17.64 -10.04 4.77
CA VAL A 43 19.01 -9.84 5.27
C VAL A 43 19.78 -11.17 5.31
N LEU A 44 19.08 -12.30 5.37
CA LEU A 44 19.71 -13.62 5.31
C LEU A 44 20.25 -13.90 3.89
N PRO A 45 21.42 -14.57 3.77
CA PRO A 45 21.88 -15.09 2.48
C PRO A 45 20.82 -16.02 1.93
N THR A 46 20.32 -15.74 0.73
CA THR A 46 19.39 -16.66 0.08
C THR A 46 20.21 -17.81 -0.48
N ALA A 47 19.97 -19.04 -0.03
CA ALA A 47 20.56 -20.22 -0.65
C ALA A 47 19.98 -20.36 -2.08
N GLY A 48 20.83 -20.21 -3.10
CA GLY A 48 20.44 -20.25 -4.50
C GLY A 48 20.02 -18.91 -5.10
N ASP A 49 19.88 -18.89 -6.44
CA ASP A 49 19.53 -17.70 -7.21
C ASP A 49 18.09 -17.28 -6.89
N ALA A 50 17.90 -16.40 -5.91
CA ALA A 50 16.60 -15.88 -5.49
C ALA A 50 15.81 -15.18 -6.63
N ALA A 51 16.49 -14.83 -7.73
CA ALA A 51 15.86 -14.34 -8.95
C ALA A 51 15.21 -15.46 -9.78
N ALA A 52 15.49 -16.73 -9.47
CA ALA A 52 14.90 -17.91 -10.11
C ALA A 52 13.58 -18.35 -9.48
N THR A 53 13.31 -18.01 -8.21
CA THR A 53 12.03 -18.32 -7.58
C THR A 53 10.99 -17.27 -7.94
N ILE A 54 10.26 -17.52 -9.03
CA ILE A 54 9.03 -16.81 -9.38
C ILE A 54 8.15 -16.75 -8.13
N GLY A 55 7.85 -15.54 -7.65
CA GLY A 55 6.92 -15.35 -6.52
C GLY A 55 7.53 -15.21 -5.12
N ASN A 56 8.83 -14.90 -4.96
CA ASN A 56 9.36 -14.54 -3.63
C ASN A 56 8.54 -13.39 -2.99
N GLU A 57 7.83 -13.69 -1.90
CA GLU A 57 6.94 -12.77 -1.17
C GLU A 57 7.70 -11.81 -0.25
N GLU A 58 8.98 -12.02 0.05
CA GLU A 58 9.75 -11.26 1.05
C GLU A 58 9.82 -9.76 0.72
N VAL A 59 10.14 -9.42 -0.53
CA VAL A 59 10.17 -8.02 -1.01
C VAL A 59 8.77 -7.41 -0.92
N HIS A 60 7.74 -8.19 -1.26
CA HIS A 60 6.36 -7.73 -1.17
C HIS A 60 5.96 -7.45 0.28
N ASP A 61 6.21 -8.41 1.17
CA ASP A 61 5.86 -8.37 2.58
C ASP A 61 6.55 -7.24 3.33
N PHE A 62 7.87 -7.11 3.17
CA PHE A 62 8.62 -6.02 3.78
C PHE A 62 8.13 -4.66 3.30
N ARG A 63 7.92 -4.51 1.98
CA ARG A 63 7.38 -3.27 1.39
C ARG A 63 5.98 -2.96 1.93
N VAL A 64 5.12 -3.96 2.09
CA VAL A 64 3.77 -3.78 2.67
C VAL A 64 3.87 -3.32 4.13
N ALA A 65 4.72 -3.94 4.93
CA ALA A 65 4.93 -3.57 6.32
C ALA A 65 5.47 -2.13 6.46
N LEU A 66 6.52 -1.78 5.71
CA LEU A 66 7.06 -0.41 5.65
C LEU A 66 6.01 0.61 5.21
N ARG A 67 5.20 0.27 4.20
CA ARG A 67 4.15 1.17 3.71
C ARG A 67 3.07 1.39 4.76
N ARG A 68 2.66 0.36 5.49
CA ARG A 68 1.68 0.47 6.58
C ARG A 68 2.22 1.32 7.72
N LEU A 69 3.46 1.09 8.16
CA LEU A 69 4.12 1.92 9.17
C LEU A 69 4.15 3.40 8.75
N ARG A 70 4.65 3.69 7.55
CA ARG A 70 4.74 5.06 7.03
C ARG A 70 3.38 5.72 6.84
N SER A 71 2.37 4.96 6.41
CA SER A 71 1.01 5.48 6.25
C SER A 71 0.40 5.85 7.61
N TRP A 72 0.70 5.07 8.65
CA TRP A 72 0.29 5.38 10.02
C TRP A 72 0.92 6.67 10.51
N ILE A 73 2.26 6.77 10.44
CA ILE A 73 3.01 7.97 10.86
C ILE A 73 2.52 9.23 10.14
N ARG A 74 2.12 9.10 8.86
CA ARG A 74 1.51 10.20 8.11
C ARG A 74 0.12 10.56 8.64
N ALA A 75 -0.74 9.55 8.87
CA ALA A 75 -2.11 9.77 9.34
C ALA A 75 -2.14 10.39 10.74
N THR A 76 -1.17 10.06 11.59
CA THR A 76 -1.02 10.59 12.95
C THR A 76 0.04 11.69 13.04
N ARG A 77 0.37 12.34 11.91
CA ARG A 77 1.43 13.36 11.89
C ARG A 77 1.14 14.51 12.85
N GLY A 78 -0.12 14.91 13.04
CA GLY A 78 -0.48 15.98 13.99
C GLY A 78 0.08 15.74 15.40
N ILE A 79 0.09 14.49 15.85
CA ILE A 79 0.50 14.07 17.20
C ILE A 79 1.88 13.40 17.27
N LEU A 80 2.41 12.87 16.15
CA LEU A 80 3.73 12.21 16.10
C LEU A 80 4.82 13.00 15.34
N HIS A 81 4.56 14.26 14.93
CA HIS A 81 5.50 15.03 14.09
C HIS A 81 6.86 15.28 14.75
N ASP A 82 6.92 15.30 16.07
CA ASP A 82 8.12 15.53 16.88
C ASP A 82 8.72 14.22 17.44
N THR A 83 7.97 13.12 17.39
CA THR A 83 8.34 11.86 18.04
C THR A 83 9.48 11.15 17.31
N ILE A 84 9.34 10.93 16.00
CA ILE A 84 10.37 10.21 15.21
C ILE A 84 11.33 11.23 14.59
N PRO A 85 12.66 11.11 14.76
CA PRO A 85 13.63 12.03 14.17
C PRO A 85 13.43 12.24 12.66
N ARG A 86 13.70 13.46 12.19
CA ARG A 86 13.57 13.80 10.75
C ARG A 86 14.45 12.91 9.87
N ARG A 87 15.64 12.54 10.35
CA ARG A 87 16.57 11.60 9.69
C ARG A 87 15.92 10.23 9.48
N ASP A 88 15.31 9.66 10.51
CA ASP A 88 14.72 8.31 10.45
C ASP A 88 13.48 8.27 9.56
N ARG A 89 12.66 9.32 9.57
CA ARG A 89 11.57 9.47 8.59
C ARG A 89 12.08 9.50 7.15
N ALA A 90 13.25 10.10 6.91
CA ALA A 90 13.89 10.10 5.60
C ALA A 90 14.48 8.74 5.24
N ASP A 91 15.09 8.02 6.20
CA ASP A 91 15.59 6.65 6.02
C ASP A 91 14.46 5.66 5.72
N LEU A 92 13.35 5.69 6.48
CA LEU A 92 12.14 4.90 6.19
C LEU A 92 11.63 5.16 4.77
N ARG A 93 11.68 6.42 4.30
CA ARG A 93 11.30 6.79 2.94
C ARG A 93 12.29 6.25 1.90
N ARG A 94 13.60 6.28 2.17
CA ARG A 94 14.63 5.71 1.28
C ARG A 94 14.45 4.21 1.12
N LEU A 95 14.37 3.46 2.22
CA LEU A 95 14.15 2.00 2.18
C LEU A 95 12.86 1.63 1.46
N ALA A 96 11.77 2.33 1.75
CA ALA A 96 10.50 2.07 1.08
C ALA A 96 10.50 2.43 -0.42
N ARG A 97 11.39 3.32 -0.88
CA ARG A 97 11.60 3.57 -2.32
C ARG A 97 12.37 2.43 -2.97
N CYS A 98 13.45 1.94 -2.36
CA CYS A 98 14.19 0.78 -2.85
C CYS A 98 13.32 -0.48 -2.89
N ALA A 99 12.53 -0.74 -1.84
CA ALA A 99 11.57 -1.84 -1.82
C ALA A 99 10.45 -1.64 -2.86
N GLY A 100 10.12 -0.39 -3.18
CA GLY A 100 9.22 -0.03 -4.28
C GLY A 100 9.80 -0.43 -5.63
N ALA A 101 11.00 0.05 -5.97
CA ALA A 101 11.67 -0.24 -7.24
C ALA A 101 11.84 -1.75 -7.49
N ALA A 102 12.28 -2.50 -6.48
CA ALA A 102 12.37 -3.96 -6.56
C ALA A 102 10.99 -4.59 -6.84
N ARG A 103 9.94 -4.17 -6.10
CA ARG A 103 8.60 -4.72 -6.33
C ARG A 103 8.03 -4.33 -7.69
N ASP A 104 8.26 -3.12 -8.16
CA ASP A 104 7.72 -2.65 -9.44
C ASP A 104 8.31 -3.50 -10.59
N ALA A 105 9.63 -3.72 -10.59
CA ALA A 105 10.28 -4.64 -11.53
C ALA A 105 9.76 -6.09 -11.42
N GLN A 106 9.53 -6.58 -10.20
CA GLN A 106 8.96 -7.91 -9.97
C GLN A 106 7.53 -8.02 -10.51
N VAL A 107 6.69 -7.02 -10.26
CA VAL A 107 5.29 -7.00 -10.73
C VAL A 107 5.25 -7.01 -12.24
N GLU A 108 6.07 -6.20 -12.90
CA GLU A 108 6.12 -6.14 -14.36
C GLU A 108 6.61 -7.46 -14.97
N TRP A 109 7.64 -8.08 -14.37
CA TRP A 109 8.10 -9.41 -14.77
C TRP A 109 6.98 -10.46 -14.67
N LEU A 110 6.25 -10.49 -13.55
CA LEU A 110 5.14 -11.41 -13.33
C LEU A 110 3.93 -11.10 -14.23
N TRP A 111 3.67 -9.82 -14.51
CA TRP A 111 2.55 -9.39 -15.35
C TRP A 111 2.72 -9.88 -16.79
N LEU A 112 3.97 -9.90 -17.29
CA LEU A 112 4.35 -10.39 -18.62
C LEU A 112 4.40 -11.92 -18.72
N THR A 113 4.49 -12.63 -17.60
CA THR A 113 4.61 -14.09 -17.54
C THR A 113 3.36 -14.77 -16.98
N LYS A 114 2.32 -13.99 -16.62
CA LYS A 114 1.12 -14.47 -15.94
C LYS A 114 0.41 -15.55 -16.78
N PRO A 115 0.28 -16.78 -16.27
CA PRO A 115 -0.55 -17.81 -16.91
C PRO A 115 -2.02 -17.41 -16.80
N GLY A 116 -2.76 -17.42 -17.90
CA GLY A 116 -4.23 -17.32 -17.87
C GLY A 116 -4.89 -16.47 -18.96
N GLU A 117 -4.16 -15.56 -19.59
CA GLU A 117 -4.65 -14.86 -20.79
C GLU A 117 -3.69 -15.17 -21.94
N PRO A 118 -4.03 -16.10 -22.86
CA PRO A 118 -3.07 -16.58 -23.83
C PRO A 118 -2.70 -15.44 -24.78
N PHE A 119 -1.49 -14.92 -24.60
CA PHE A 119 -0.86 -14.13 -25.65
C PHE A 119 -0.81 -14.99 -26.91
N SER A 120 -1.18 -14.41 -28.05
CA SER A 120 -0.86 -15.01 -29.35
C SER A 120 0.64 -15.34 -29.40
N ALA A 121 1.05 -16.37 -30.14
CA ALA A 121 2.48 -16.75 -30.22
C ALA A 121 3.43 -15.56 -30.52
N PRO A 122 3.10 -14.61 -31.41
CA PRO A 122 3.87 -13.37 -31.57
C PRO A 122 4.00 -12.52 -30.31
N ALA A 123 2.87 -12.27 -29.63
CA ALA A 123 2.86 -11.50 -28.38
C ALA A 123 3.65 -12.21 -27.26
N ALA A 124 3.56 -13.54 -27.18
CA ALA A 124 4.25 -14.34 -26.18
C ALA A 124 5.78 -14.24 -26.32
N ARG A 125 6.32 -14.28 -27.55
CA ARG A 125 7.76 -14.08 -27.78
C ARG A 125 8.25 -12.70 -27.33
N ALA A 126 7.50 -11.65 -27.67
CA ALA A 126 7.84 -10.29 -27.22
C ALA A 126 7.72 -10.14 -25.70
N ALA A 127 6.71 -10.76 -25.09
CA ALA A 127 6.50 -10.73 -23.65
C ALA A 127 7.63 -11.44 -22.90
N ALA A 128 8.06 -12.62 -23.37
CA ALA A 128 9.18 -13.36 -22.81
C ALA A 128 10.48 -12.54 -22.83
N TRP A 129 10.79 -11.91 -23.97
CA TRP A 129 11.98 -11.06 -24.07
C TRP A 129 11.94 -9.87 -23.10
N LEU A 130 10.79 -9.19 -22.98
CA LEU A 130 10.66 -8.08 -22.04
C LEU A 130 10.70 -8.57 -20.58
N ALA A 131 10.09 -9.72 -20.31
CA ALA A 131 10.09 -10.37 -18.99
C ALA A 131 11.51 -10.68 -18.52
N ASP A 132 12.38 -11.21 -19.40
CA ASP A 132 13.78 -11.47 -19.08
C ASP A 132 14.55 -10.20 -18.70
N HIS A 133 14.31 -9.11 -19.43
CA HIS A 133 14.88 -7.80 -19.09
C HIS A 133 14.39 -7.31 -17.73
N ARG A 134 13.10 -7.44 -17.42
CA ARG A 134 12.52 -7.06 -16.12
C ARG A 134 13.01 -7.94 -14.98
N ARG A 135 13.22 -9.24 -15.22
CA ARG A 135 13.83 -10.18 -14.26
C ARG A 135 15.25 -9.75 -13.87
N ALA A 136 16.06 -9.34 -14.84
CA ALA A 136 17.42 -8.84 -14.58
C ALA A 136 17.40 -7.55 -13.73
N ILE A 137 16.50 -6.62 -14.03
CA ILE A 137 16.31 -5.39 -13.24
C ILE A 137 15.85 -5.72 -11.82
N TYR A 138 14.88 -6.63 -11.66
CA TYR A 138 14.44 -7.09 -10.35
C TYR A 138 15.61 -7.67 -9.53
N ALA A 139 16.47 -8.50 -10.15
CA ALA A 139 17.63 -9.06 -9.47
C ALA A 139 18.62 -7.99 -9.00
N ALA A 140 18.82 -6.92 -9.78
CA ALA A 140 19.67 -5.78 -9.41
C ALA A 140 19.06 -4.95 -8.26
N GLU A 141 17.78 -4.60 -8.39
CA GLU A 141 17.03 -3.83 -7.38
C GLU A 141 16.88 -4.60 -6.06
N ARG A 142 16.63 -5.92 -6.11
CA ARG A 142 16.59 -6.78 -4.93
C ARG A 142 17.95 -6.79 -4.22
N ARG A 143 19.06 -6.92 -4.97
CA ARG A 143 20.41 -6.85 -4.40
C ARG A 143 20.67 -5.50 -3.74
N GLN A 144 20.21 -4.40 -4.35
CA GLN A 144 20.34 -3.07 -3.75
C GLN A 144 19.49 -2.94 -2.47
N LEU A 145 18.25 -3.44 -2.48
CA LEU A 145 17.39 -3.46 -1.30
C LEU A 145 18.02 -4.28 -0.16
N GLN A 146 18.53 -5.47 -0.46
CA GLN A 146 19.20 -6.34 0.51
C GLN A 146 20.39 -5.63 1.17
N ARG A 147 21.30 -5.04 0.38
CA ARG A 147 22.43 -4.27 0.91
C ARG A 147 21.99 -3.15 1.84
N ARG A 148 21.08 -2.29 1.39
CA ARG A 148 20.59 -1.16 2.22
C ARG A 148 19.87 -1.62 3.48
N THR A 149 19.15 -2.75 3.41
CA THR A 149 18.46 -3.31 4.57
C THR A 149 19.49 -3.84 5.56
N ALA A 150 20.50 -4.59 5.11
CA ALA A 150 21.59 -5.07 5.96
C ALA A 150 22.39 -3.93 6.61
N GLU A 151 22.68 -2.87 5.85
CA GLU A 151 23.49 -1.73 6.33
C GLU A 151 22.76 -0.84 7.34
N ARG A 152 21.45 -0.62 7.17
CA ARG A 152 20.75 0.49 7.86
C ARG A 152 19.51 0.09 8.65
N TRP A 153 18.91 -1.07 8.37
CA TRP A 153 17.60 -1.40 8.94
C TRP A 153 17.66 -1.60 10.46
N SER A 154 18.69 -2.26 10.97
CA SER A 154 18.83 -2.54 12.41
C SER A 154 18.86 -1.24 13.23
N ASP A 155 19.81 -0.35 12.93
CA ASP A 155 19.94 0.95 13.62
C ASP A 155 18.67 1.79 13.51
N LEU A 156 18.07 1.82 12.30
CA LEU A 156 16.85 2.57 12.06
C LEU A 156 15.69 2.03 12.89
N ALA A 157 15.51 0.70 12.92
CA ALA A 157 14.44 0.08 13.67
C ALA A 157 14.60 0.32 15.17
N THR A 158 15.82 0.18 15.70
CA THR A 158 16.15 0.48 17.11
C THR A 158 15.87 1.94 17.45
N SER A 159 16.32 2.88 16.61
CA SER A 159 16.09 4.31 16.86
C SER A 159 14.60 4.68 16.81
N VAL A 160 13.85 4.16 15.83
CA VAL A 160 12.40 4.38 15.76
C VAL A 160 11.68 3.70 16.92
N ALA A 161 12.11 2.53 17.38
CA ALA A 161 11.54 1.85 18.53
C ALA A 161 11.75 2.66 19.82
N ALA A 162 12.96 3.17 20.05
CA ALA A 162 13.27 4.03 21.19
C ALA A 162 12.43 5.32 21.17
N ALA A 163 12.32 5.97 20.02
CA ALA A 163 11.46 7.15 19.85
C ALA A 163 9.97 6.89 20.14
N LEU A 164 9.50 5.65 19.96
CA LEU A 164 8.11 5.25 20.22
C LEU A 164 7.90 4.63 21.60
N ALA A 165 8.96 4.47 22.42
CA ALA A 165 8.89 3.78 23.70
C ALA A 165 8.23 4.60 24.81
N ASP A 166 8.38 5.93 24.75
CA ASP A 166 7.75 6.84 25.71
C ASP A 166 6.22 6.79 25.58
N ALA A 167 5.54 6.56 26.70
CA ALA A 167 4.08 6.47 26.79
C ALA A 167 3.48 7.54 27.71
N SER A 168 4.30 8.45 28.24
CA SER A 168 3.87 9.52 29.14
C SER A 168 3.21 10.66 28.37
N ASP A 169 1.96 10.45 27.93
CA ASP A 169 1.14 11.55 27.42
C ASP A 169 -0.33 11.36 27.84
N GLU A 170 -0.78 12.25 28.72
CA GLU A 170 -2.14 12.32 29.26
C GLU A 170 -3.03 13.31 28.48
N GLY A 171 -2.73 13.56 27.20
CA GLY A 171 -3.56 14.41 26.35
C GLY A 171 -5.04 14.03 26.39
N ASN A 172 -5.90 15.04 26.48
CA ASN A 172 -7.36 14.87 26.60
C ASN A 172 -8.06 14.42 25.30
N GLU A 173 -7.40 14.56 24.14
CA GLU A 173 -7.92 14.08 22.85
C GLU A 173 -7.70 12.56 22.73
N SER A 174 -8.76 11.83 22.43
CA SER A 174 -8.68 10.40 22.11
C SER A 174 -8.23 10.14 20.67
N LEU A 175 -7.64 8.97 20.40
CA LEU A 175 -7.22 8.60 19.04
C LEU A 175 -8.39 8.66 18.03
N GLY A 176 -9.59 8.28 18.45
CA GLY A 176 -10.79 8.35 17.62
C GLY A 176 -11.15 9.80 17.23
N GLU A 177 -11.11 10.73 18.18
CA GLU A 177 -11.34 12.16 17.93
C GLU A 177 -10.30 12.71 16.94
N HIS A 178 -9.02 12.36 17.12
CA HIS A 178 -7.94 12.77 16.23
C HIS A 178 -8.09 12.24 14.80
N LEU A 179 -8.43 10.95 14.65
CA LEU A 179 -8.50 10.30 13.34
C LEU A 179 -9.78 10.63 12.56
N ALA A 180 -10.86 11.04 13.22
CA ALA A 180 -12.11 11.39 12.57
C ALA A 180 -11.96 12.48 11.48
N PRO A 181 -11.40 13.68 11.74
CA PRO A 181 -11.19 14.69 10.71
C PRO A 181 -10.17 14.25 9.64
N VAL A 182 -9.15 13.47 10.03
CA VAL A 182 -8.15 12.93 9.08
C VAL A 182 -8.83 11.99 8.08
N LEU A 183 -9.69 11.09 8.55
CA LEU A 183 -10.43 10.15 7.72
C LEU A 183 -11.45 10.87 6.83
N LEU A 184 -12.19 11.83 7.36
CA LEU A 184 -13.15 12.63 6.59
C LEU A 184 -12.46 13.39 5.45
N LYS A 185 -11.31 14.03 5.73
CA LYS A 185 -10.51 14.70 4.71
C LYS A 185 -9.99 13.74 3.66
N GLN A 186 -9.45 12.59 4.07
CA GLN A 186 -8.90 11.60 3.13
C GLN A 186 -10.01 10.94 2.29
N LEU A 187 -11.22 10.79 2.82
CA LEU A 187 -12.41 10.35 2.10
C LEU A 187 -12.73 11.31 0.96
N GLY A 188 -12.89 12.61 1.26
CA GLY A 188 -13.18 13.63 0.22
C GLY A 188 -12.08 13.73 -0.83
N ILE A 189 -10.80 13.64 -0.44
CA ILE A 189 -9.67 13.62 -1.38
C ILE A 189 -9.75 12.39 -2.30
N ALA A 190 -10.09 11.21 -1.78
CA ALA A 190 -10.18 10.00 -2.58
C ALA A 190 -11.34 10.05 -3.57
N GLN A 191 -12.52 10.52 -3.15
CA GLN A 191 -13.68 10.71 -4.04
C GLN A 191 -13.35 11.72 -5.15
N ALA A 192 -12.87 12.92 -4.78
CA ALA A 192 -12.50 13.93 -5.76
C ALA A 192 -11.38 13.48 -6.72
N ALA A 193 -10.50 12.58 -6.30
CA ALA A 193 -9.48 12.02 -7.20
C ALA A 193 -10.05 11.00 -8.18
N LEU A 194 -11.08 10.23 -7.78
CA LEU A 194 -11.80 9.30 -8.65
C LEU A 194 -12.65 10.04 -9.68
N ASP A 195 -13.34 11.10 -9.26
CA ASP A 195 -14.24 11.89 -10.12
C ASP A 195 -13.50 12.69 -11.20
N ARG A 196 -12.17 12.80 -11.10
CA ARG A 196 -11.34 13.63 -12.01
C ARG A 196 -10.99 12.97 -13.33
N PHE A 197 -11.08 11.66 -13.45
CA PHE A 197 -10.70 10.96 -14.68
C PHE A 197 -11.91 10.31 -15.33
N GLU A 198 -11.99 10.47 -16.65
CA GLU A 198 -13.08 9.99 -17.50
C GLU A 198 -12.54 9.06 -18.60
N HIS A 199 -11.22 9.09 -18.84
CA HIS A 199 -10.59 8.36 -19.93
C HIS A 199 -9.34 7.63 -19.46
N ARG A 200 -9.20 6.36 -19.91
CA ARG A 200 -8.03 5.50 -19.61
C ARG A 200 -6.67 6.13 -19.93
N THR A 201 -6.62 7.07 -20.87
CA THR A 201 -5.39 7.76 -21.30
C THR A 201 -4.94 8.84 -20.31
N GLN A 202 -5.75 9.19 -19.32
CA GLN A 202 -5.40 10.15 -18.26
C GLN A 202 -4.54 9.49 -17.17
N VAL A 203 -3.41 8.90 -17.58
CA VAL A 203 -2.51 8.07 -16.75
C VAL A 203 -2.15 8.74 -15.41
N LYS A 204 -1.84 10.05 -15.43
CA LYS A 204 -1.47 10.80 -14.21
C LYS A 204 -2.63 10.89 -13.20
N LEU A 205 -3.86 11.11 -13.68
CA LEU A 205 -5.04 11.23 -12.82
C LEU A 205 -5.41 9.87 -12.22
N ILE A 206 -5.40 8.80 -13.03
CA ILE A 206 -5.64 7.42 -12.59
C ILE A 206 -4.60 7.00 -11.53
N HIS A 207 -3.32 7.31 -11.76
CA HIS A 207 -2.26 7.02 -10.78
C HIS A 207 -2.49 7.75 -9.46
N GLN A 208 -2.91 9.03 -9.52
CA GLN A 208 -3.22 9.82 -8.35
C GLN A 208 -4.43 9.26 -7.59
N ALA A 209 -5.52 8.91 -8.29
CA ALA A 209 -6.69 8.25 -7.70
C ALA A 209 -6.32 6.95 -6.97
N ARG A 210 -5.53 6.09 -7.62
CA ARG A 210 -5.00 4.86 -7.02
C ARG A 210 -4.21 5.11 -5.74
N ILE A 211 -3.41 6.18 -5.68
CA ILE A 211 -2.68 6.56 -4.47
C ILE A 211 -3.64 6.95 -3.34
N GLU A 212 -4.64 7.78 -3.64
CA GLU A 212 -5.58 8.27 -2.62
C GLU A 212 -6.51 7.17 -2.10
N VAL A 213 -6.97 6.26 -2.97
CA VAL A 213 -7.71 5.04 -2.57
C VAL A 213 -6.87 4.16 -1.64
N LYS A 214 -5.58 3.96 -1.95
CA LYS A 214 -4.65 3.22 -1.08
C LYS A 214 -4.51 3.85 0.29
N ARG A 215 -4.36 5.18 0.33
CA ARG A 215 -4.24 5.93 1.59
C ARG A 215 -5.50 5.82 2.43
N LEU A 216 -6.67 6.02 1.82
CA LEU A 216 -7.96 5.84 2.48
C LEU A 216 -8.07 4.42 3.07
N ARG A 217 -7.81 3.40 2.26
CA ARG A 217 -7.86 1.99 2.69
C ARG A 217 -6.97 1.74 3.90
N TYR A 218 -5.74 2.25 3.93
CA TYR A 218 -4.83 2.02 5.07
C TYR A 218 -5.27 2.68 6.37
N VAL A 219 -5.97 3.82 6.31
CA VAL A 219 -6.55 4.45 7.50
C VAL A 219 -7.75 3.62 7.98
N VAL A 220 -8.65 3.24 7.08
CA VAL A 220 -9.84 2.43 7.40
C VAL A 220 -9.45 1.05 7.95
N GLU A 221 -8.44 0.40 7.37
CA GLU A 221 -7.91 -0.89 7.85
C GLU A 221 -7.42 -0.79 9.31
N ALA A 222 -6.92 0.37 9.73
CA ALA A 222 -6.44 0.58 11.10
C ALA A 222 -7.59 0.69 12.11
N VAL A 223 -8.70 1.33 11.72
CA VAL A 223 -9.74 1.80 12.67
C VAL A 223 -11.06 1.01 12.63
N ASP A 224 -11.46 0.44 11.48
CA ASP A 224 -12.82 -0.14 11.32
C ASP A 224 -12.86 -1.47 10.56
N ALA A 225 -11.74 -2.18 10.40
CA ALA A 225 -11.71 -3.48 9.72
C ALA A 225 -12.52 -4.61 10.40
N GLY A 226 -13.08 -4.35 11.59
CA GLY A 226 -13.71 -5.35 12.46
C GLY A 226 -15.23 -5.40 12.41
N THR A 227 -15.91 -4.42 11.81
CA THR A 227 -17.38 -4.42 11.66
C THR A 227 -17.79 -5.07 10.33
N PRO A 228 -18.98 -5.70 10.23
CA PRO A 228 -19.45 -6.25 8.95
C PRO A 228 -19.54 -5.19 7.84
N ALA A 229 -20.00 -3.97 8.17
CA ALA A 229 -20.06 -2.85 7.24
C ALA A 229 -18.66 -2.39 6.81
N GLY A 230 -17.75 -2.18 7.76
CA GLY A 230 -16.36 -1.81 7.47
C GLY A 230 -15.63 -2.85 6.62
N ARG A 231 -15.88 -4.16 6.85
CA ARG A 231 -15.35 -5.24 5.99
C ARG A 231 -15.87 -5.16 4.56
N ARG A 232 -17.16 -4.84 4.35
CA ARG A 232 -17.72 -4.65 2.99
C ARG A 232 -17.14 -3.43 2.31
N ALA A 233 -17.01 -2.30 3.00
CA ALA A 233 -16.36 -1.10 2.48
C ALA A 233 -14.88 -1.36 2.11
N LEU A 234 -14.14 -2.08 2.96
CA LEU A 234 -12.77 -2.50 2.66
C LEU A 234 -12.68 -3.47 1.47
N LYS A 235 -13.68 -4.34 1.28
CA LYS A 235 -13.77 -5.21 0.10
C LYS A 235 -13.90 -4.36 -1.17
N PHE A 236 -14.79 -3.36 -1.15
CA PHE A 236 -14.94 -2.41 -2.26
C PHE A 236 -13.63 -1.68 -2.57
N LEU A 237 -12.99 -1.06 -1.57
CA LEU A 237 -11.71 -0.38 -1.77
C LEU A 237 -10.60 -1.30 -2.28
N ARG A 238 -10.65 -2.61 -2.00
CA ARG A 238 -9.71 -3.59 -2.55
C ARG A 238 -9.98 -3.86 -4.02
N LEU A 239 -11.22 -4.18 -4.38
CA LEU A 239 -11.62 -4.42 -5.78
C LEU A 239 -11.27 -3.22 -6.66
N LEU A 240 -11.66 -2.01 -6.24
CA LEU A 240 -11.33 -0.78 -6.97
C LEU A 240 -9.81 -0.59 -7.12
N GLN A 241 -9.04 -0.88 -6.08
CA GLN A 241 -7.59 -0.79 -6.13
C GLN A 241 -6.94 -1.86 -7.00
N ASP A 242 -7.56 -3.03 -7.13
CA ASP A 242 -7.07 -4.12 -7.97
C ASP A 242 -7.27 -3.75 -9.45
N SER A 243 -8.45 -3.26 -9.85
CA SER A 243 -8.71 -2.78 -11.23
C SER A 243 -7.85 -1.56 -11.59
N LEU A 244 -7.75 -0.55 -10.71
CA LEU A 244 -6.83 0.58 -10.91
C LEU A 244 -5.35 0.14 -10.90
N GLY A 245 -5.04 -0.95 -10.19
CA GLY A 245 -3.74 -1.58 -10.17
C GLY A 245 -3.37 -2.17 -11.51
N GLU A 246 -4.24 -3.03 -12.04
CA GLU A 246 -4.09 -3.66 -13.36
C GLU A 246 -3.97 -2.61 -14.47
N LEU A 247 -4.79 -1.56 -14.43
CA LEU A 247 -4.72 -0.44 -15.38
C LEU A 247 -3.37 0.28 -15.33
N HIS A 248 -2.89 0.58 -14.12
CA HIS A 248 -1.59 1.22 -13.94
C HIS A 248 -0.44 0.33 -14.43
N ASP A 249 -0.48 -0.97 -14.14
CA ASP A 249 0.54 -1.92 -14.56
C ASP A 249 0.57 -2.02 -16.11
N ALA A 250 -0.60 -2.03 -16.77
CA ALA A 250 -0.70 -1.95 -18.23
C ALA A 250 -0.13 -0.63 -18.81
N HIS A 251 -0.33 0.51 -18.15
CA HIS A 251 0.28 1.79 -18.55
C HIS A 251 1.81 1.75 -18.43
N VAL A 252 2.35 1.17 -17.37
CA VAL A 252 3.79 1.04 -17.17
C VAL A 252 4.40 0.16 -18.27
N ILE A 253 3.79 -0.99 -18.58
CA ILE A 253 4.25 -1.85 -19.68
C ILE A 253 4.14 -1.13 -21.03
N THR A 254 3.08 -0.35 -21.25
CA THR A 254 2.93 0.47 -22.47
C THR A 254 4.09 1.47 -22.63
N LEU A 255 4.45 2.19 -21.56
CA LEU A 255 5.58 3.14 -21.59
C LEU A 255 6.93 2.48 -21.91
N GLN A 256 7.07 1.19 -21.59
CA GLN A 256 8.26 0.40 -21.94
C GLN A 256 8.22 -0.13 -23.38
N LEU A 257 7.02 -0.48 -23.88
CA LEU A 257 6.84 -1.04 -25.21
C LEU A 257 6.84 0.01 -26.33
N ASP A 258 6.25 1.18 -26.10
CA ASP A 258 6.08 2.20 -27.13
C ASP A 258 7.42 2.65 -27.77
N PRO A 259 8.51 2.86 -27.01
CA PRO A 259 9.83 3.13 -27.59
C PRO A 259 10.37 1.99 -28.48
N LEU A 260 9.97 0.73 -28.22
CA LEU A 260 10.38 -0.43 -29.00
C LEU A 260 9.58 -0.59 -30.30
N LEU A 261 8.43 0.08 -30.43
CA LEU A 261 7.62 0.05 -31.65
C LEU A 261 8.14 1.02 -32.72
N VAL A 262 8.95 2.01 -32.34
CA VAL A 262 9.60 2.91 -33.28
C VAL A 262 10.64 2.12 -34.10
N PRO A 263 10.59 2.16 -35.45
CA PRO A 263 11.56 1.48 -36.30
C PRO A 263 12.98 1.89 -35.92
N HIS A 264 13.84 0.90 -35.69
CA HIS A 264 15.23 1.17 -35.38
C HIS A 264 15.93 1.68 -36.66
N ARG A 265 16.37 2.94 -36.65
CA ARG A 265 17.10 3.55 -37.77
C ARG A 265 18.61 3.24 -37.77
N GLY A 266 19.11 2.53 -36.75
CA GLY A 266 20.52 2.14 -36.64
C GLY A 266 20.88 0.90 -37.48
N ARG A 267 22.15 0.82 -37.92
CA ARG A 267 22.68 -0.27 -38.77
C ARG A 267 22.67 -1.66 -38.11
N ARG A 268 22.57 -1.77 -36.78
CA ARG A 268 22.50 -3.05 -36.05
C ARG A 268 21.33 -3.06 -35.06
N ARG A 269 20.38 -3.98 -35.23
CA ARG A 269 19.35 -4.26 -34.21
C ARG A 269 20.03 -4.83 -32.97
N PRO A 270 19.63 -4.43 -31.74
CA PRO A 270 20.09 -5.09 -30.53
C PRO A 270 19.85 -6.60 -30.62
N ALA A 271 20.85 -7.39 -30.23
CA ALA A 271 20.74 -8.84 -30.24
C ALA A 271 19.50 -9.29 -29.44
N GLY A 272 18.74 -10.23 -30.00
CA GLY A 272 17.53 -10.76 -29.37
C GLY A 272 16.29 -9.84 -29.41
N ARG A 273 16.36 -8.61 -29.95
CA ARG A 273 15.18 -7.72 -30.02
C ARG A 273 14.04 -8.37 -30.83
N PRO A 274 12.81 -8.47 -30.27
CA PRO A 274 11.69 -9.08 -30.96
C PRO A 274 11.37 -8.42 -32.30
N ALA A 275 10.73 -9.17 -33.19
CA ALA A 275 10.22 -8.63 -34.45
C ALA A 275 9.15 -7.55 -34.19
N LEU A 276 9.05 -6.56 -35.09
CA LEU A 276 8.06 -5.50 -34.94
C LEU A 276 6.62 -6.04 -34.91
N ARG A 277 6.34 -7.13 -35.65
CA ARG A 277 5.06 -7.84 -35.60
C ARG A 277 4.75 -8.41 -34.20
N ASP A 278 5.76 -8.93 -33.51
CA ASP A 278 5.63 -9.53 -32.18
C ASP A 278 5.37 -8.43 -31.13
N LEU A 279 6.09 -7.30 -31.22
CA LEU A 279 5.88 -6.12 -30.38
C LEU A 279 4.50 -5.50 -30.57
N ARG A 280 4.01 -5.40 -31.82
CA ARG A 280 2.66 -4.91 -32.12
C ARG A 280 1.58 -5.83 -31.55
N ALA A 281 1.77 -7.15 -31.67
CA ALA A 281 0.87 -8.13 -31.10
C ALA A 281 0.80 -8.00 -29.56
N LEU A 282 1.94 -7.84 -28.90
CA LEU A 282 1.99 -7.60 -27.45
C LEU A 282 1.31 -6.28 -27.08
N ARG A 283 1.59 -5.19 -27.80
CA ARG A 283 0.94 -3.88 -27.55
C ARG A 283 -0.59 -3.96 -27.67
N ALA A 284 -1.10 -4.72 -28.64
CA ALA A 284 -2.53 -4.95 -28.79
C ALA A 284 -3.11 -5.74 -27.62
N ALA A 285 -2.40 -6.74 -27.10
CA ALA A 285 -2.81 -7.47 -25.91
C ALA A 285 -2.83 -6.59 -24.65
N VAL A 286 -1.78 -5.79 -24.43
CA VAL A 286 -1.71 -4.82 -23.32
C VAL A 286 -2.88 -3.83 -23.39
N ARG A 287 -3.20 -3.34 -24.60
CA ARG A 287 -4.35 -2.42 -24.80
C ARG A 287 -5.69 -3.07 -24.43
N ARG A 288 -5.88 -4.37 -24.68
CA ARG A 288 -7.11 -5.07 -24.29
C ARG A 288 -7.23 -5.16 -22.76
N ARG A 289 -6.14 -5.50 -22.07
CA ARG A 289 -6.10 -5.51 -20.59
C ARG A 289 -6.33 -4.13 -19.99
N GLU A 290 -5.70 -3.09 -20.57
CA GLU A 290 -5.93 -1.69 -20.20
C GLU A 290 -7.41 -1.31 -20.30
N LEU A 291 -8.07 -1.65 -21.42
CA LEU A 291 -9.49 -1.39 -21.63
C LEU A 291 -10.38 -2.17 -20.65
N ALA A 292 -10.10 -3.45 -20.42
CA ALA A 292 -10.85 -4.28 -19.50
C ALA A 292 -10.77 -3.77 -18.06
N ALA A 293 -9.55 -3.48 -17.58
CA ALA A 293 -9.33 -2.95 -16.24
C ALA A 293 -9.94 -1.56 -16.03
N PHE A 294 -9.91 -0.71 -17.07
CA PHE A 294 -10.58 0.58 -17.02
C PHE A 294 -12.11 0.43 -16.91
N ARG A 295 -12.72 -0.44 -17.74
CA ARG A 295 -14.16 -0.73 -17.67
C ARG A 295 -14.56 -1.27 -16.31
N GLU A 296 -13.84 -2.26 -15.80
CA GLU A 296 -14.11 -2.82 -14.47
C GLU A 296 -14.03 -1.75 -13.37
N ALA A 297 -13.05 -0.85 -13.42
CA ALA A 297 -12.97 0.26 -12.48
C ALA A 297 -14.16 1.21 -12.59
N MET A 298 -14.59 1.59 -13.80
CA MET A 298 -15.77 2.45 -14.02
C MET A 298 -17.05 1.77 -13.53
N ASP A 299 -17.28 0.51 -13.90
CA ASP A 299 -18.45 -0.27 -13.50
C ASP A 299 -18.52 -0.43 -11.98
N LEU A 300 -17.37 -0.67 -11.33
CA LEU A 300 -17.29 -0.71 -9.87
C LEU A 300 -17.66 0.63 -9.24
N MET A 301 -17.21 1.75 -9.79
CA MET A 301 -17.46 3.08 -9.23
C MET A 301 -18.93 3.49 -9.27
N VAL A 302 -19.70 3.03 -10.26
CA VAL A 302 -21.15 3.30 -10.39
C VAL A 302 -22.04 2.19 -9.81
N SER A 303 -21.45 1.18 -9.19
CA SER A 303 -22.20 0.04 -8.66
C SER A 303 -22.92 0.36 -7.33
N PRO A 304 -24.00 -0.35 -6.99
CA PRO A 304 -24.63 -0.26 -5.66
C PRO A 304 -23.67 -0.59 -4.51
N MET A 305 -22.62 -1.37 -4.79
CA MET A 305 -21.55 -1.68 -3.84
C MET A 305 -20.72 -0.44 -3.50
N ALA A 306 -20.49 0.46 -4.47
CA ALA A 306 -19.82 1.74 -4.23
C ALA A 306 -20.66 2.62 -3.30
N ASP A 307 -21.94 2.82 -3.60
CA ASP A 307 -22.83 3.66 -2.78
C ASP A 307 -22.90 3.17 -1.32
N ALA A 308 -23.08 1.86 -1.14
CA ALA A 308 -23.08 1.25 0.18
C ALA A 308 -21.73 1.41 0.92
N ALA A 309 -20.62 1.29 0.20
CA ALA A 309 -19.29 1.46 0.75
C ALA A 309 -19.04 2.92 1.16
N TRP A 310 -19.31 3.89 0.29
CA TRP A 310 -19.15 5.31 0.58
C TRP A 310 -20.05 5.78 1.73
N SER A 311 -21.30 5.34 1.76
CA SER A 311 -22.23 5.61 2.88
C SER A 311 -21.72 5.03 4.20
N THR A 312 -21.11 3.85 4.18
CA THR A 312 -20.47 3.26 5.36
C THR A 312 -19.25 4.08 5.77
N LEU A 313 -18.35 4.39 4.84
CA LEU A 313 -17.12 5.14 5.09
C LEU A 313 -17.39 6.54 5.66
N ALA A 314 -18.44 7.22 5.18
CA ALA A 314 -18.87 8.52 5.68
C ALA A 314 -19.34 8.49 7.14
N ARG A 315 -19.82 7.33 7.63
CA ARG A 315 -20.27 7.15 9.02
C ARG A 315 -19.13 6.77 9.98
N VAL A 316 -17.99 6.28 9.47
CA VAL A 316 -16.85 5.89 10.31
C VAL A 316 -16.34 7.05 11.17
N PRO A 317 -16.08 8.27 10.63
CA PRO A 317 -15.67 9.40 11.46
C PRO A 317 -16.61 9.73 12.63
N LEU A 318 -17.94 9.60 12.42
CA LEU A 318 -18.93 9.81 13.46
C LEU A 318 -18.85 8.75 14.56
N ALA A 319 -18.65 7.48 14.18
CA ALA A 319 -18.44 6.39 15.12
C ALA A 319 -17.15 6.59 15.94
N LEU A 320 -16.07 7.08 15.32
CA LEU A 320 -14.80 7.36 15.99
C LEU A 320 -14.95 8.43 17.09
N ARG A 321 -15.70 9.51 16.83
CA ARG A 321 -15.97 10.56 17.82
C ARG A 321 -16.77 10.08 19.03
N ARG A 322 -17.65 9.09 18.86
CA ARG A 322 -18.52 8.55 19.94
C ARG A 322 -17.77 7.69 20.97
N HIS A 323 -16.52 7.30 20.72
CA HIS A 323 -15.76 6.41 21.61
C HIS A 323 -15.35 7.06 22.95
N ARG A 324 -15.35 8.39 23.07
CA ARG A 324 -15.12 9.09 24.34
C ARG A 324 -16.33 9.06 25.28
N ALA A 325 -17.54 9.19 24.74
CA ALA A 325 -18.78 9.29 25.53
C ALA A 325 -19.01 8.07 26.44
N ARG A 326 -18.61 6.87 25.99
CA ARG A 326 -18.74 5.64 26.80
C ARG A 326 -17.75 5.53 27.96
N ARG A 327 -16.59 6.21 27.88
CA ARG A 327 -15.57 6.17 28.93
C ARG A 327 -15.86 7.19 30.04
N VAL A 328 -16.44 8.34 29.69
CA VAL A 328 -16.90 9.35 30.67
C VAL A 328 -18.10 8.82 31.45
N ALA A 329 -19.04 8.12 30.81
CA ALA A 329 -20.19 7.50 31.47
C ALA A 329 -19.86 6.28 32.37
N GLN A 330 -18.64 5.75 32.30
CA GLN A 330 -18.19 4.58 33.09
C GLN A 330 -17.12 4.92 34.14
N ARG A 331 -16.73 6.19 34.30
CA ARG A 331 -15.98 6.59 35.49
C ARG A 331 -16.97 6.64 36.66
N PRO A 332 -16.82 5.80 37.71
CA PRO A 332 -17.62 6.02 38.91
C PRO A 332 -17.27 7.41 39.43
N THR A 333 -18.30 8.22 39.65
CA THR A 333 -18.19 9.45 40.42
C THR A 333 -17.58 9.06 41.75
N VAL A 334 -16.28 9.32 41.95
CA VAL A 334 -15.70 9.28 43.28
C VAL A 334 -16.31 10.50 43.98
N VAL A 335 -17.49 10.28 44.56
CA VAL A 335 -18.09 11.20 45.51
C VAL A 335 -17.09 11.26 46.65
N GLY A 336 -16.44 12.41 46.81
CA GLY A 336 -15.57 12.68 47.94
C GLY A 336 -16.36 12.50 49.22
N VAL A 337 -15.97 11.50 50.01
CA VAL A 337 -16.33 11.46 51.42
C VAL A 337 -15.33 12.37 52.12
N ALA A 338 -15.75 13.61 52.33
CA ALA A 338 -15.25 14.42 53.42
C ALA A 338 -16.02 14.00 54.68
N ALA A 339 -15.28 13.59 55.72
CA ALA A 339 -15.69 13.52 57.12
C ALA A 339 -14.37 13.48 57.89
N GLU A 340 -13.93 14.63 58.40
CA GLU A 340 -14.05 15.06 59.82
C GLU A 340 -13.10 14.30 60.75
#